data_AF-A0A7X2L2P8-F1
#
_entry.id   AF-A0A7X2L2P8-F1
#
_cell.length_a   1.000
_cell.length_b   1.000
_cell.length_c   1.000
_cell.angle_alpha   90.00
_cell.angle_beta   90.00
_cell.angle_gamma   90.00
#
_symmetry.space_group_name_H-M   'P 1'
#
loop_
_entity.id
_entity.type
_entity.pdbx_description
1 polymer ?
#
loop_
_entity_poly.entity_id
_entity_poly.type
_entity_poly.pdbx_seq_one_letter_code
_entity_poly.pdbx_strand_id
1 'polypeptide(L)'
;MRYFRRSENDGFMNYHLYVCPKNGKGYVEHIAFRDYLHSNAAARLEYEAVKLRLAEQYRYDIDAYGEGKTAIVTSILKKAMK
;
A
#
# COMPACT_ATOMS: atom_id res chain seq x y z
N MET A 1 -3.03 14.82 2.45
CA MET A 1 -2.76 13.56 3.15
C MET A 1 -1.68 13.85 4.17
N ARG A 2 -1.91 13.64 5.48
CA ARG A 2 -0.85 13.77 6.48
C ARG A 2 -0.59 12.40 7.09
N TYR A 3 0.65 11.94 7.02
CA TYR A 3 1.07 10.70 7.66
C TYR A 3 1.89 11.06 8.90
N PHE A 4 1.71 10.29 9.96
CA PHE A 4 2.46 10.45 11.19
C PHE A 4 3.34 9.24 11.40
N ARG A 5 4.61 9.51 11.74
CA ARG A 5 5.54 8.51 12.24
C ARG A 5 5.61 8.66 13.75
N ARG A 6 5.61 7.53 14.44
CA ARG A 6 5.76 7.49 15.89
C ARG A 6 7.11 8.07 16.32
N SER A 7 7.12 8.85 17.40
CA SER A 7 8.33 9.48 17.96
C SER A 7 8.96 8.71 19.13
N GLU A 8 8.18 7.87 19.82
CA GLU A 8 8.61 7.14 21.02
C GLU A 8 8.78 5.64 20.75
N ASN A 9 9.75 5.02 21.44
CA ASN A 9 10.02 3.59 21.36
C ASN A 9 9.50 2.88 22.62
N ASP A 10 8.28 2.38 22.55
CA ASP A 10 7.59 1.65 23.63
C ASP A 10 7.69 0.12 23.48
N GLY A 11 8.51 -0.37 22.55
CA GLY A 11 8.61 -1.79 22.21
C GLY A 11 7.53 -2.32 21.26
N PHE A 12 6.65 -1.47 20.73
CA PHE A 12 5.65 -1.86 19.74
C PHE A 12 6.20 -1.80 18.31
N MET A 13 5.57 -2.55 17.39
CA MET A 13 5.95 -2.56 15.97
C MET A 13 5.75 -1.18 15.32
N ASN A 14 6.57 -0.84 14.33
CA ASN A 14 6.40 0.37 13.54
C ASN A 14 5.04 0.38 12.81
N TYR A 15 4.35 1.52 12.81
CA TYR A 15 3.09 1.71 12.10
C TYR A 15 3.03 3.06 11.38
N HIS A 16 2.22 3.10 10.32
CA HIS A 16 1.89 4.32 9.58
C HIS A 16 0.46 4.72 9.88
N LEU A 17 0.26 5.92 10.43
CA LEU A 17 -1.07 6.48 10.64
C LEU A 17 -1.38 7.50 9.53
N TYR A 18 -2.41 7.22 8.75
CA TYR A 18 -2.93 8.14 7.74
C TYR A 18 -4.17 8.84 8.28
N VAL A 19 -4.11 10.18 8.35
CA VAL A 19 -5.28 11.00 8.68
C VAL A 19 -5.82 11.62 7.39
N CYS A 20 -7.05 11.26 7.05
CA CYS A 20 -7.71 11.65 5.80
C CYS A 20 -9.03 12.38 6.09
N PRO A 21 -9.37 13.44 5.33
CA PRO A 21 -10.70 14.01 5.35
C PRO A 21 -11.76 12.97 4.98
N LYS A 22 -12.98 13.11 5.52
CA LYS A 22 -14.13 12.30 5.11
C LYS A 22 -14.31 12.46 3.59
N ASN A 23 -14.33 11.33 2.86
CA ASN A 23 -14.40 11.27 1.39
C ASN A 23 -13.20 11.89 0.64
N GLY A 24 -12.07 12.15 1.30
CA GLY A 24 -10.86 12.59 0.61
C GLY A 24 -10.32 11.50 -0.31
N LYS A 25 -9.69 11.89 -1.43
CA LYS A 25 -9.14 10.96 -2.43
C LYS A 25 -8.33 9.80 -1.82
N GLY A 26 -7.40 10.11 -0.92
CA GLY A 26 -6.59 9.09 -0.26
C GLY A 26 -7.38 8.09 0.57
N TYR A 27 -8.47 8.52 1.23
CA TYR A 27 -9.37 7.61 1.95
C TYR A 27 -10.07 6.67 0.97
N VAL A 28 -10.66 7.22 -0.09
CA VAL A 28 -11.40 6.45 -1.10
C VAL A 28 -10.49 5.43 -1.78
N GLU A 29 -9.29 5.85 -2.20
CA GLU A 29 -8.31 4.97 -2.84
C GLU A 29 -7.86 3.83 -1.90
N HIS A 30 -7.59 4.13 -0.62
CA HIS A 30 -7.20 3.09 0.34
C HIS A 30 -8.30 2.05 0.56
N ILE A 31 -9.55 2.48 0.70
CA ILE A 31 -10.68 1.56 0.87
C ILE A 31 -10.91 0.75 -0.41
N ALA A 32 -10.95 1.40 -1.58
CA ALA A 32 -11.16 0.72 -2.86
C ALA A 32 -10.07 -0.33 -3.14
N PHE A 33 -8.80 0.01 -2.89
CA PHE A 33 -7.68 -0.92 -3.05
C PHE A 33 -7.82 -2.15 -2.15
N ARG A 34 -8.13 -1.93 -0.87
CA ARG A 34 -8.33 -3.02 0.11
C ARG A 34 -9.47 -3.94 -0.32
N ASP A 35 -10.62 -3.37 -0.65
CA ASP A 35 -11.84 -4.14 -0.93
C ASP A 35 -11.73 -4.90 -2.26
N TYR A 36 -11.06 -4.31 -3.25
CA TYR A 36 -10.77 -4.99 -4.51
C TYR A 36 -9.83 -6.18 -4.31
N LEU A 37 -8.74 -6.00 -3.55
CA LEU A 37 -7.87 -7.11 -3.20
C LEU A 37 -8.65 -8.16 -2.41
N HIS A 38 -9.54 -7.80 -1.48
CA HIS A 38 -10.29 -8.77 -0.70
C HIS A 38 -11.27 -9.61 -1.54
N SER A 39 -11.86 -9.03 -2.59
CA SER A 39 -12.81 -9.73 -3.47
C SER A 39 -12.16 -10.42 -4.68
N ASN A 40 -10.92 -10.06 -5.06
CA ASN A 40 -10.25 -10.60 -6.25
C ASN A 40 -8.96 -11.37 -5.92
N ALA A 41 -9.05 -12.71 -5.88
CA ALA A 41 -7.92 -13.58 -5.56
C ALA A 41 -6.75 -13.47 -6.56
N ALA A 42 -7.04 -13.35 -7.86
CA ALA A 42 -6.00 -13.22 -8.88
C ALA A 42 -5.18 -11.94 -8.70
N ALA A 43 -5.85 -10.81 -8.41
CA ALA A 43 -5.18 -9.54 -8.15
C ALA A 43 -4.34 -9.57 -6.86
N ARG A 44 -4.78 -10.33 -5.83
CA ARG A 44 -3.96 -10.53 -4.62
C ARG A 44 -2.66 -11.26 -4.93
N LEU A 45 -2.75 -12.36 -5.69
CA LEU A 45 -1.58 -13.16 -6.05
C LEU A 45 -0.61 -12.35 -6.92
N GLU A 46 -1.13 -11.57 -7.86
CA GLU A 46 -0.32 -10.65 -8.67
C GLU A 46 0.43 -9.63 -7.78
N TYR A 47 -0.29 -8.99 -6.85
CA TYR A 47 0.30 -8.02 -5.94
C TYR A 47 1.32 -8.65 -4.97
N GLU A 48 1.05 -9.85 -4.47
CA GLU A 48 1.96 -10.63 -3.63
C GLU A 48 3.27 -10.95 -4.36
N ALA A 49 3.18 -11.53 -5.58
CA ALA A 49 4.34 -11.88 -6.37
C ALA A 49 5.23 -10.66 -6.66
N VAL A 50 4.63 -9.49 -6.91
CA VAL A 50 5.38 -8.23 -7.06
C VAL A 50 6.08 -7.83 -5.76
N LYS A 51 5.39 -7.87 -4.62
CA LYS A 51 6.01 -7.53 -3.32
C LYS A 51 7.17 -8.45 -2.98
N LEU A 52 7.03 -9.75 -3.19
CA LEU A 52 8.09 -10.73 -2.90
C LEU A 52 9.33 -10.46 -3.75
N ARG A 53 9.15 -10.31 -5.08
CA ARG A 53 10.25 -9.98 -6.00
C ARG A 53 10.96 -8.67 -5.63
N LEU A 54 10.20 -7.63 -5.31
CA LEU A 54 10.78 -6.34 -4.93
C LEU A 54 11.48 -6.40 -3.57
N ALA A 55 10.98 -7.19 -2.62
CA ALA A 55 11.62 -7.37 -1.33
C ALA A 55 12.96 -8.12 -1.44
N GLU A 56 13.06 -9.08 -2.38
CA GLU A 56 14.32 -9.74 -2.71
C GLU A 56 15.29 -8.77 -3.41
N GLN A 57 14.82 -8.03 -4.41
CA GLN A 57 15.64 -7.13 -5.21
C GLN A 57 16.11 -5.88 -4.43
N TYR A 58 15.26 -5.31 -3.59
CA TYR A 58 15.49 -4.04 -2.87
C TYR A 58 15.49 -4.25 -1.34
N ARG A 59 16.14 -5.31 -0.88
CA ARG A 59 16.14 -5.73 0.53
C ARG A 59 16.53 -4.64 1.53
N TYR A 60 17.46 -3.75 1.14
CA TYR A 60 17.98 -2.68 1.99
C TYR A 60 17.60 -1.28 1.49
N ASP A 61 16.77 -1.19 0.45
CA ASP A 61 16.36 0.06 -0.17
C ASP A 61 14.83 0.17 -0.13
N ILE A 62 14.34 0.80 0.94
CA ILE A 62 12.90 0.95 1.18
C ILE A 62 12.24 1.88 0.15
N ASP A 63 13.00 2.84 -0.39
CA ASP A 63 12.50 3.83 -1.34
C ASP A 63 12.30 3.17 -2.70
N ALA A 64 13.29 2.44 -3.20
CA ALA A 64 13.17 1.66 -4.44
C ALA A 64 12.09 0.57 -4.35
N TYR A 65 11.96 -0.09 -3.18
CA TYR A 65 10.85 -1.00 -2.92
C TYR A 65 9.49 -0.29 -2.99
N GLY A 66 9.39 0.90 -2.40
CA GLY A 66 8.20 1.75 -2.43
C GLY A 66 7.80 2.13 -3.85
N GLU A 67 8.75 2.68 -4.61
CA GLU A 67 8.57 3.11 -6.00
C GLU A 67 8.20 1.94 -6.92
N GLY A 68 8.88 0.80 -6.78
CA GLY A 68 8.64 -0.40 -7.61
C GLY A 68 7.22 -0.95 -7.51
N LYS A 69 6.51 -0.72 -6.39
CA LYS A 69 5.10 -1.12 -6.22
C LYS A 69 4.11 -0.19 -6.91
N THR A 70 4.52 1.01 -7.33
CA THR A 70 3.62 2.04 -7.85
C THR A 70 2.82 1.54 -9.04
N ALA A 71 3.45 0.85 -9.99
CA ALA A 71 2.80 0.37 -11.19
C ALA A 71 1.64 -0.61 -10.90
N ILE A 72 1.86 -1.59 -10.02
CA ILE A 72 0.82 -2.56 -9.66
C ILE A 72 -0.29 -1.93 -8.82
N VAL A 73 0.05 -1.04 -7.89
CA VAL A 73 -0.94 -0.32 -7.06
C VAL A 73 -1.84 0.55 -7.94
N THR A 74 -1.28 1.31 -8.88
CA THR A 74 -2.04 2.12 -9.83
C THR A 74 -2.91 1.25 -10.74
N SER A 75 -2.41 0.12 -11.23
CA SER A 75 -3.18 -0.83 -12.04
C SER A 75 -4.40 -1.36 -11.29
N ILE A 76 -4.22 -1.78 -10.04
CA ILE A 76 -5.31 -2.29 -9.19
C ILE A 76 -6.32 -1.18 -8.88
N LEU A 77 -5.88 0.02 -8.52
CA LEU A 77 -6.77 1.15 -8.26
C LEU A 77 -7.64 1.50 -9.47
N LYS A 78 -7.07 1.49 -10.68
CA LYS A 78 -7.83 1.70 -11.92
C LYS A 78 -8.91 0.64 -12.13
N LYS A 79 -8.65 -0.63 -11.75
CA LYS A 79 -9.64 -1.72 -11.83
C LYS A 79 -10.70 -1.61 -10.72
N ALA A 80 -10.30 -1.14 -9.54
CA ALA A 80 -11.18 -1.01 -8.37
C ALA A 80 -12.15 0.17 -8.45
N MET A 81 -11.77 1.24 -9.14
CA MET A 81 -12.53 2.49 -9.24
C MET A 81 -13.23 2.66 -10.61
N LYS A 82 -13.32 1.58 -11.39
CA LYS A 82 -14.07 1.54 -12.65
C LYS A 82 -15.53 1.21 -12.39
#